data_AF-A0A4P5TZ67-F1
#
_entry.id   AF-A0A4P5TZ67-F1
#
_cell.length_a   1.000
_cell.length_b   1.000
_cell.length_c   1.000
_cell.angle_alpha   90.00
_cell.angle_beta   90.00
_cell.angle_gamma   90.00
#
_symmetry.space_group_name_H-M   'P 1'
#
loop_
_entity.id
_entity.type
_entity.pdbx_description
1 polymer ?
#
loop_
_entity_poly.entity_id
_entity_poly.type
_entity_poly.pdbx_seq_one_letter_code
_entity_poly.pdbx_strand_id
1 'polypeptide(L)'
;MLGDSLSAEYGLKRGTGWVALLEIRLKAEKLDAVVVNASISGETTSGGRSRLGALLSQHRPSHVVIELGGNDALRGLPLSLTEDNLSQMTQTAQKAGASVLLAGMQVPPNYGRDYADRFAAMFAAVAKANKAALVPFLLAGVSDGPDPTQLFQADRIHPTEAAHPMILGNVWPTLRKILK
;
A
#
# COMPACT_ATOMS: atom_id res chain seq x y z
N MET A 1 -3.43 -2.16 -8.22
CA MET A 1 -3.13 -2.31 -6.78
C MET A 1 -2.42 -3.62 -6.57
N LEU A 2 -1.22 -3.60 -6.02
CA LEU A 2 -0.51 -4.78 -5.51
C LEU A 2 -0.31 -4.57 -4.02
N GLY A 3 -1.06 -5.29 -3.18
CA GLY A 3 -0.98 -5.11 -1.74
C GLY A 3 -1.51 -6.27 -0.94
N ASP A 4 -1.71 -6.06 0.36
CA ASP A 4 -2.11 -7.12 1.27
C ASP A 4 -3.58 -7.02 1.74
N SER A 5 -3.87 -7.47 2.97
CA SER A 5 -5.20 -7.45 3.56
C SER A 5 -5.77 -6.04 3.68
N LEU A 6 -4.94 -5.01 3.84
CA LEU A 6 -5.35 -3.61 3.91
C LEU A 6 -6.01 -3.14 2.62
N SER A 7 -5.63 -3.73 1.50
CA SER A 7 -6.16 -3.44 0.16
C SER A 7 -7.11 -4.52 -0.36
N ALA A 8 -7.24 -5.66 0.32
CA ALA A 8 -8.03 -6.82 -0.12
C ALA A 8 -9.42 -6.95 0.55
N GLU A 9 -9.89 -5.91 1.25
CA GLU A 9 -11.18 -5.89 1.97
C GLU A 9 -11.31 -6.98 3.05
N TYR A 10 -10.20 -7.29 3.74
CA TYR A 10 -10.20 -8.31 4.79
C TYR A 10 -11.20 -7.98 5.90
N GLY A 11 -12.15 -8.89 6.15
CA GLY A 11 -13.17 -8.72 7.18
C GLY A 11 -14.24 -7.67 6.87
N LEU A 12 -14.26 -7.09 5.66
CA LEU A 12 -15.21 -6.05 5.26
C LEU A 12 -16.30 -6.58 4.33
N LYS A 13 -17.38 -5.80 4.19
CA LYS A 13 -18.31 -6.00 3.09
C LYS A 13 -17.60 -5.67 1.77
N ARG A 14 -17.83 -6.46 0.73
CA ARG A 14 -17.27 -6.17 -0.60
C ARG A 14 -17.73 -4.80 -1.09
N GLY A 15 -16.80 -4.04 -1.65
CA GLY A 15 -17.04 -2.71 -2.20
C GLY A 15 -16.98 -1.57 -1.17
N THR A 16 -16.63 -1.84 0.09
CA THR A 16 -16.47 -0.81 1.13
C THR A 16 -15.01 -0.50 1.45
N GLY A 17 -14.07 -1.30 0.94
CA GLY A 17 -12.65 -1.05 1.11
C GLY A 17 -12.15 0.14 0.31
N TRP A 18 -10.99 0.67 0.71
CA TRP A 18 -10.46 1.92 0.19
C TRP A 18 -10.16 1.87 -1.32
N VAL A 19 -9.83 0.69 -1.85
CA VAL A 19 -9.61 0.47 -3.29
C VAL A 19 -10.93 0.57 -4.06
N ALA A 20 -12.02 0.03 -3.53
CA ALA A 20 -13.35 0.19 -4.13
C ALA A 20 -13.81 1.66 -4.04
N LEU A 21 -13.54 2.33 -2.91
CA LEU A 21 -13.80 3.76 -2.76
C LEU A 21 -12.96 4.60 -3.75
N LEU A 22 -11.73 4.17 -4.08
CA LEU A 22 -10.90 4.80 -5.11
C LEU A 22 -11.59 4.74 -6.48
N GLU A 23 -12.13 3.59 -6.88
CA GLU A 23 -12.88 3.47 -8.15
C GLU A 23 -14.06 4.42 -8.22
N ILE A 24 -14.82 4.55 -7.12
CA ILE A 24 -15.94 5.49 -7.02
C ILE A 24 -15.43 6.93 -7.19
N ARG A 25 -14.34 7.29 -6.53
CA ARG A 25 -13.74 8.63 -6.62
C ARG A 25 -13.22 8.95 -8.03
N LEU A 26 -12.58 7.99 -8.71
CA LEU A 26 -12.11 8.16 -10.08
C LEU A 26 -13.26 8.47 -11.03
N LYS A 27 -14.38 7.74 -10.92
CA LYS A 27 -15.61 8.01 -11.68
C LYS A 27 -16.20 9.39 -11.36
N ALA A 28 -16.25 9.77 -10.09
CA ALA A 28 -16.76 11.07 -9.67
C ALA A 28 -15.91 12.25 -10.20
N GLU A 29 -14.59 12.09 -10.26
CA GLU A 29 -13.66 13.08 -10.83
C GLU A 29 -13.56 12.99 -12.36
N LYS A 30 -14.34 12.12 -13.00
CA LYS A 30 -14.36 11.89 -14.46
C LYS A 30 -12.97 11.54 -15.02
N LEU A 31 -12.19 10.80 -14.25
CA LEU A 31 -10.91 10.26 -14.69
C LEU A 31 -11.15 8.90 -15.34
N ASP A 32 -10.72 8.75 -16.59
CA ASP A 32 -10.80 7.49 -17.33
C ASP A 32 -9.70 6.54 -16.86
N ALA A 33 -9.94 5.91 -15.71
CA ALA A 33 -9.01 4.98 -15.08
C ALA A 33 -9.75 3.73 -14.60
N VAL A 34 -9.15 2.57 -14.89
CA VAL A 34 -9.61 1.27 -14.40
C VAL A 34 -8.69 0.81 -13.29
N VAL A 35 -9.26 0.41 -12.16
CA VAL A 35 -8.49 -0.15 -11.05
C VAL A 35 -8.52 -1.68 -11.15
N VAL A 36 -7.34 -2.29 -11.17
CA VAL A 36 -7.19 -3.73 -11.00
C VAL A 36 -6.71 -3.98 -9.58
N ASN A 37 -7.54 -4.63 -8.76
CA ASN A 37 -7.16 -5.01 -7.41
C ASN A 37 -6.55 -6.43 -7.39
N ALA A 38 -5.22 -6.52 -7.30
CA ALA A 38 -4.49 -7.78 -7.27
C ALA A 38 -4.00 -8.16 -5.85
N SER A 39 -4.50 -7.47 -4.83
CA SER A 39 -4.10 -7.63 -3.45
C SER A 39 -4.52 -8.97 -2.86
N ILE A 40 -3.66 -9.55 -2.00
CA ILE A 40 -3.90 -10.82 -1.32
C ILE A 40 -3.63 -10.66 0.17
N SER A 41 -4.61 -11.03 1.01
CA SER A 41 -4.44 -11.01 2.46
C SER A 41 -3.24 -11.85 2.91
N GLY A 42 -2.37 -11.26 3.73
CA GLY A 42 -1.16 -11.91 4.23
C GLY A 42 0.03 -11.92 3.26
N GLU A 43 -0.07 -11.22 2.12
CA GLU A 43 1.02 -11.10 1.14
C GLU A 43 2.25 -10.38 1.75
N THR A 44 3.44 -10.92 1.46
CA THR A 44 4.73 -10.29 1.75
C THR A 44 5.33 -9.68 0.51
N THR A 45 6.36 -8.86 0.67
CA THR A 45 7.10 -8.29 -0.47
C THR A 45 7.70 -9.37 -1.38
N SER A 46 8.13 -10.51 -0.83
CA SER A 46 8.61 -11.64 -1.63
C SER A 46 7.51 -12.23 -2.52
N GLY A 47 6.30 -12.40 -1.97
CA GLY A 47 5.15 -12.90 -2.73
C GLY A 47 4.72 -11.94 -3.84
N GLY A 48 4.62 -10.64 -3.52
CA GLY A 48 4.33 -9.60 -4.50
C GLY A 48 5.35 -9.56 -5.63
N ARG A 49 6.64 -9.66 -5.30
CA ARG A 49 7.74 -9.67 -6.29
C ARG A 49 7.60 -10.86 -7.26
N SER A 50 7.32 -12.06 -6.75
CA SER A 50 7.15 -13.24 -7.59
C SER A 50 5.97 -13.14 -8.56
N ARG A 51 4.89 -12.45 -8.17
CA ARG A 51 3.66 -12.33 -8.98
C ARG A 51 3.67 -11.14 -9.94
N LEU A 52 4.45 -10.10 -9.65
CA LEU A 52 4.39 -8.82 -10.37
C LEU A 52 4.59 -8.96 -11.87
N GLY A 53 5.56 -9.77 -12.33
CA GLY A 53 5.85 -9.90 -13.76
C GLY A 53 4.66 -10.42 -14.58
N ALA A 54 3.93 -11.41 -14.05
CA ALA A 54 2.73 -11.94 -14.69
C ALA A 54 1.61 -10.89 -14.71
N LEU A 55 1.41 -10.18 -13.60
CA LEU A 55 0.39 -9.13 -13.49
C LEU A 55 0.66 -7.97 -14.46
N LEU A 56 1.91 -7.53 -14.60
CA LEU A 56 2.29 -6.48 -15.57
C LEU A 56 2.03 -6.93 -17.01
N SER A 57 2.38 -8.16 -17.35
CA SER A 57 2.16 -8.72 -18.69
C SER A 57 0.67 -8.83 -19.01
N GLN A 58 -0.14 -9.27 -18.05
CA GLN A 58 -1.57 -9.45 -18.21
C GLN A 58 -2.32 -8.12 -18.34
N HIS A 59 -2.04 -7.17 -17.46
CA HIS A 59 -2.85 -5.95 -17.33
C HIS A 59 -2.27 -4.72 -18.02
N ARG A 60 -0.95 -4.72 -18.33
CA ARG A 60 -0.23 -3.58 -18.92
C ARG A 60 -0.59 -2.24 -18.28
N PRO A 61 -0.49 -2.12 -16.93
CA PRO A 61 -0.97 -0.94 -16.23
C PRO A 61 -0.09 0.29 -16.50
N SER A 62 -0.70 1.46 -16.60
CA SER A 62 0.03 2.74 -16.60
C SER A 62 0.54 3.15 -15.21
N HIS A 63 -0.08 2.60 -14.15
CA HIS A 63 0.24 2.93 -12.76
C HIS A 63 0.23 1.67 -11.89
N VAL A 64 1.20 1.54 -11.01
CA VAL A 64 1.25 0.49 -9.98
C VAL A 64 1.35 1.14 -8.61
N VAL A 65 0.35 0.88 -7.78
CA VAL A 65 0.41 1.17 -6.34
C VAL A 65 0.85 -0.09 -5.62
N ILE A 66 1.97 -0.01 -4.89
CA ILE A 66 2.52 -1.09 -4.07
C ILE A 66 2.26 -0.77 -2.60
N GLU A 67 1.52 -1.64 -1.94
CA GLU A 67 1.13 -1.56 -0.53
C GLU A 67 1.52 -2.89 0.14
N LEU A 68 2.82 -3.10 0.34
CA LEU A 68 3.38 -4.33 0.90
C LEU A 68 4.52 -4.01 1.86
N GLY A 69 4.77 -4.93 2.79
CA GLY A 69 5.83 -4.83 3.80
C GLY A 69 5.32 -4.95 5.23
N GLY A 70 4.02 -4.71 5.47
CA GLY A 70 3.41 -4.91 6.79
C GLY A 70 3.58 -6.34 7.30
N ASN A 71 3.22 -7.33 6.48
CA ASN A 71 3.39 -8.74 6.83
C ASN A 71 4.85 -9.17 7.01
N ASP A 72 5.79 -8.58 6.26
CA ASP A 72 7.22 -8.82 6.43
C ASP A 72 7.66 -8.41 7.84
N ALA A 73 7.25 -7.21 8.26
CA ALA A 73 7.60 -6.67 9.56
C ALA A 73 6.92 -7.42 10.70
N LEU A 74 5.63 -7.75 10.56
CA LEU A 74 4.89 -8.56 11.55
C LEU A 74 5.50 -9.95 11.73
N ARG A 75 6.12 -10.52 10.69
CA ARG A 75 6.82 -11.82 10.72
C ARG A 75 8.30 -11.72 11.13
N GLY A 76 8.81 -10.52 11.40
CA GLY A 76 10.21 -10.31 11.78
C GLY A 76 11.21 -10.62 10.65
N LEU A 77 10.80 -10.46 9.39
CA LEU A 77 11.71 -10.66 8.26
C LEU A 77 12.79 -9.55 8.21
N PRO A 78 13.98 -9.82 7.66
CA PRO A 78 15.03 -8.82 7.55
C PRO A 78 14.58 -7.60 6.72
N LEU A 79 14.75 -6.39 7.26
CA LEU A 79 14.39 -5.15 6.55
C LEU A 79 15.10 -5.00 5.21
N SER A 80 16.34 -5.46 5.10
CA SER A 80 17.09 -5.44 3.83
C SER A 80 16.44 -6.28 2.73
N LEU A 81 15.77 -7.38 3.09
CA LEU A 81 15.02 -8.19 2.13
C LEU A 81 13.76 -7.47 1.66
N THR A 82 13.02 -6.86 2.60
CA THR A 82 11.84 -6.05 2.28
C THR A 82 12.22 -4.86 1.38
N GLU A 83 13.34 -4.19 1.68
CA GLU A 83 13.87 -3.07 0.89
C GLU A 83 14.25 -3.50 -0.53
N ASP A 84 15.02 -4.59 -0.68
CA ASP A 84 15.39 -5.12 -1.99
C ASP A 84 14.13 -5.49 -2.79
N ASN A 85 13.18 -6.20 -2.18
CA ASN A 85 11.96 -6.60 -2.87
C ASN A 85 11.13 -5.38 -3.34
N LEU A 86 10.95 -4.36 -2.51
CA LEU A 86 10.24 -3.13 -2.89
C LEU A 86 10.97 -2.39 -4.02
N SER A 87 12.31 -2.30 -3.95
CA SER A 87 13.13 -1.68 -4.99
C SER A 87 13.01 -2.44 -6.32
N GLN A 88 13.13 -3.76 -6.29
CA GLN A 88 13.03 -4.62 -7.47
C GLN A 88 11.63 -4.59 -8.09
N MET A 89 10.57 -4.59 -7.27
CA MET A 89 9.21 -4.42 -7.76
C MET A 89 9.00 -3.06 -8.42
N THR A 90 9.50 -1.99 -7.79
CA THR A 90 9.42 -0.63 -8.34
C THR A 90 10.11 -0.55 -9.71
N GLN A 91 11.35 -1.04 -9.80
CA GLN A 91 12.11 -1.04 -11.06
C GLN A 91 11.44 -1.90 -12.13
N THR A 92 10.91 -3.07 -11.76
CA THR A 92 10.22 -3.95 -12.69
C THR A 92 8.96 -3.30 -13.26
N ALA A 93 8.16 -2.63 -12.43
CA ALA A 93 6.99 -1.88 -12.87
C ALA A 93 7.37 -0.69 -13.77
N GLN A 94 8.40 0.08 -13.41
CA GLN A 94 8.88 1.20 -14.23
C GLN A 94 9.46 0.75 -15.57
N LYS A 95 10.19 -0.36 -15.61
CA LYS A 95 10.69 -0.96 -16.87
C LYS A 95 9.55 -1.40 -17.78
N ALA A 96 8.40 -1.77 -17.22
CA ALA A 96 7.18 -2.06 -17.97
C ALA A 96 6.40 -0.80 -18.38
N GLY A 97 6.91 0.40 -18.10
CA GLY A 97 6.33 1.68 -18.48
C GLY A 97 5.35 2.28 -17.46
N ALA A 98 5.23 1.70 -16.26
CA ALA A 98 4.29 2.18 -15.25
C ALA A 98 4.90 3.24 -14.31
N SER A 99 4.11 4.26 -13.97
CA SER A 99 4.38 5.12 -12.80
C SER A 99 4.13 4.32 -11.51
N VAL A 100 5.01 4.47 -10.51
CA VAL A 100 4.90 3.73 -9.25
C VAL A 100 4.59 4.65 -8.09
N LEU A 101 3.65 4.23 -7.24
CA LEU A 101 3.39 4.81 -5.92
C LEU A 101 3.62 3.74 -4.85
N LEU A 102 4.48 4.05 -3.88
CA LEU A 102 4.67 3.25 -2.68
C LEU A 102 3.76 3.76 -1.56
N ALA A 103 2.99 2.87 -0.95
CA ALA A 103 2.27 3.15 0.28
C ALA A 103 3.12 2.71 1.48
N GLY A 104 3.66 3.70 2.19
CA GLY A 104 4.48 3.47 3.37
C GLY A 104 3.68 2.96 4.55
N MET A 105 4.32 2.14 5.36
CA MET A 105 3.74 1.51 6.54
C MET A 105 4.59 1.82 7.77
N GLN A 106 3.96 1.72 8.95
CA GLN A 106 4.63 1.77 10.24
C GLN A 106 4.28 0.50 11.02
N VAL A 107 5.12 0.15 11.99
CA VAL A 107 4.85 -0.92 12.95
C VAL A 107 4.52 -0.34 14.32
N PRO A 108 3.78 -1.08 15.17
CA PRO A 108 3.44 -0.57 16.48
C PRO A 108 4.69 -0.42 17.39
N PRO A 109 4.63 0.44 18.43
CA PRO A 109 5.79 0.78 19.25
C PRO A 109 6.47 -0.39 19.97
N ASN A 110 5.78 -1.51 20.15
CA ASN A 110 6.32 -2.70 20.81
C ASN A 110 7.42 -3.42 20.01
N TYR A 111 7.63 -3.07 18.73
CA TYR A 111 8.75 -3.58 17.91
C TYR A 111 10.07 -2.83 18.17
N GLY A 112 10.06 -1.79 19.01
CA GLY A 112 11.22 -0.98 19.32
C GLY A 112 11.42 0.17 18.33
N ARG A 113 11.85 1.32 18.87
CA ARG A 113 11.95 2.58 18.12
C ARG A 113 12.91 2.51 16.94
N ASP A 114 14.10 1.94 17.13
CA ASP A 114 15.09 1.82 16.03
C ASP A 114 14.52 1.04 14.84
N TYR A 115 13.85 -0.09 15.12
CA TYR A 115 13.24 -0.90 14.08
C TYR A 115 12.11 -0.15 13.37
N ALA A 116 11.22 0.51 14.13
CA ALA A 116 10.11 1.27 13.56
C ALA A 116 10.59 2.43 12.67
N ASP A 117 11.59 3.19 13.13
CA ASP A 117 12.18 4.31 12.39
C ASP A 117 12.83 3.82 11.09
N ARG A 118 13.58 2.72 11.15
CA ARG A 118 14.21 2.10 9.96
C ARG A 118 13.19 1.53 8.99
N PHE A 119 12.15 0.87 9.49
CA PHE A 119 11.06 0.34 8.65
C PHE A 119 10.33 1.46 7.90
N ALA A 120 9.99 2.56 8.57
CA ALA A 120 9.36 3.71 7.92
C ALA A 120 10.30 4.39 6.92
N ALA A 121 11.57 4.60 7.29
CA ALA A 121 12.57 5.25 6.45
C ALA A 121 12.88 4.47 5.16
N MET A 122 12.80 3.14 5.20
CA MET A 122 13.00 2.26 4.04
C MET A 122 12.08 2.65 2.86
N PHE A 123 10.79 2.88 3.10
CA PHE A 123 9.86 3.28 2.02
C PHE A 123 10.29 4.58 1.36
N ALA A 124 10.75 5.57 2.14
CA ALA A 124 11.25 6.83 1.62
C ALA A 124 12.57 6.65 0.85
N ALA A 125 13.46 5.79 1.33
CA ALA A 125 14.71 5.47 0.64
C ALA A 125 14.44 4.83 -0.73
N VAL A 126 13.57 3.82 -0.80
CA VAL A 126 13.19 3.14 -2.05
C VAL A 126 12.51 4.12 -3.01
N ALA A 127 11.56 4.92 -2.52
CA ALA A 127 10.86 5.90 -3.34
C ALA A 127 11.83 6.93 -3.94
N LYS A 128 12.74 7.48 -3.14
CA LYS A 128 13.76 8.44 -3.57
C LYS A 128 14.72 7.83 -4.59
N ALA A 129 15.25 6.64 -4.31
CA ALA A 129 16.22 5.98 -5.18
C ALA A 129 15.64 5.66 -6.57
N ASN A 130 14.36 5.30 -6.62
CA ASN A 130 13.69 4.92 -7.87
C ASN A 130 12.83 6.05 -8.46
N LYS A 131 12.84 7.26 -7.88
CA LYS A 131 11.97 8.39 -8.28
C LYS A 131 10.48 8.00 -8.33
N ALA A 132 10.05 7.14 -7.42
CA ALA A 132 8.64 6.75 -7.28
C ALA A 132 7.90 7.73 -6.36
N ALA A 133 6.59 7.82 -6.53
CA ALA A 133 5.74 8.56 -5.61
C ALA A 133 5.63 7.82 -4.26
N LEU A 134 5.39 8.56 -3.19
CA LEU A 134 5.29 8.02 -1.83
C LEU A 134 4.08 8.59 -1.10
N VAL A 135 3.29 7.71 -0.50
CA VAL A 135 2.43 8.03 0.63
C VAL A 135 3.23 7.64 1.88
N PRO A 136 3.71 8.59 2.71
CA PRO A 136 4.64 8.27 3.79
C PRO A 136 4.07 7.28 4.80
N PHE A 137 2.77 7.39 5.09
CA PHE A 137 2.07 6.46 5.96
C PHE A 137 0.62 6.27 5.52
N LEU A 138 0.26 5.04 5.16
CA LEU A 138 -1.07 4.68 4.69
C LEU A 138 -2.15 4.90 5.74
N LEU A 139 -1.85 4.56 7.00
CA LEU A 139 -2.79 4.59 8.13
C LEU A 139 -2.69 5.87 8.97
N ALA A 140 -2.13 6.95 8.42
CA ALA A 140 -2.08 8.25 9.09
C ALA A 140 -3.49 8.73 9.48
N GLY A 141 -3.65 9.19 10.72
CA GLY A 141 -4.93 9.54 11.33
C GLY A 141 -5.81 8.35 11.72
N VAL A 142 -5.49 7.13 11.26
CA VAL A 142 -6.22 5.90 11.61
C VAL A 142 -5.56 5.23 12.82
N SER A 143 -4.25 5.02 12.79
CA SER A 143 -3.51 4.34 13.86
C SER A 143 -2.95 5.29 14.93
N ASP A 144 -2.72 6.54 14.58
CA ASP A 144 -2.15 7.60 15.42
C ASP A 144 -3.16 8.74 15.69
N GLY A 145 -4.44 8.50 15.36
CA GLY A 145 -5.55 9.41 15.67
C GLY A 145 -5.98 9.35 17.14
N PRO A 146 -7.02 10.13 17.52
CA PRO A 146 -7.48 10.23 18.91
C PRO A 146 -8.17 8.95 19.43
N ASP A 147 -8.83 8.18 18.56
CA ASP A 147 -9.46 6.90 18.92
C ASP A 147 -9.15 5.81 17.88
N PRO A 148 -7.91 5.31 17.86
CA PRO A 148 -7.51 4.29 16.90
C PRO A 148 -8.27 2.99 17.13
N THR A 149 -8.62 2.67 18.39
CA THR A 149 -9.26 1.39 18.74
C THR A 149 -10.61 1.18 18.08
N GLN A 150 -11.39 2.24 17.83
CA GLN A 150 -12.66 2.15 17.10
C GLN A 150 -12.48 1.98 15.58
N LEU A 151 -11.29 2.29 15.07
CA LEU A 151 -10.96 2.24 13.65
C LEU A 151 -10.28 0.93 13.25
N PHE A 152 -10.01 0.04 14.20
CA PHE A 152 -9.53 -1.32 13.93
C PHE A 152 -10.57 -2.37 14.30
N GLN A 153 -10.53 -3.49 13.59
CA GLN A 153 -11.26 -4.71 13.89
C GLN A 153 -10.75 -5.31 15.21
N ALA A 154 -11.41 -6.36 15.69
CA ALA A 154 -11.09 -7.00 16.97
C ALA A 154 -9.63 -7.49 17.07
N ASP A 155 -8.97 -7.76 15.94
CA ASP A 155 -7.55 -8.15 15.87
C ASP A 155 -6.56 -6.99 16.09
N ARG A 156 -7.03 -5.74 16.10
CA ARG A 156 -6.24 -4.51 16.27
C ARG A 156 -5.18 -4.28 15.18
N ILE A 157 -5.30 -4.96 14.04
CA ILE A 157 -4.38 -4.88 12.90
C ILE A 157 -5.12 -4.37 11.67
N HIS A 158 -6.34 -4.87 11.43
CA HIS A 158 -7.10 -4.53 10.22
C HIS A 158 -8.07 -3.39 10.46
N PRO A 159 -8.10 -2.34 9.62
CA PRO A 159 -9.04 -1.24 9.76
C PRO A 159 -10.50 -1.68 9.60
N THR A 160 -11.43 -0.95 10.24
CA THR A 160 -12.88 -1.10 10.03
C THR A 160 -13.33 -0.34 8.80
N GLU A 161 -14.54 -0.60 8.30
CA GLU A 161 -15.13 0.12 7.16
C GLU A 161 -15.10 1.66 7.33
N ALA A 162 -15.28 2.14 8.57
CA ALA A 162 -15.24 3.56 8.90
C ALA A 162 -13.85 4.21 8.66
N ALA A 163 -12.77 3.42 8.68
CA ALA A 163 -11.42 3.91 8.45
C ALA A 163 -11.06 4.05 6.97
N HIS A 164 -11.70 3.27 6.08
CA HIS A 164 -11.32 3.22 4.66
C HIS A 164 -11.46 4.56 3.90
N PRO A 165 -12.43 5.43 4.18
CA PRO A 165 -12.45 6.78 3.63
C PRO A 165 -11.21 7.62 4.00
N MET A 166 -10.68 7.47 5.21
CA MET A 166 -9.44 8.14 5.66
C MET A 166 -8.22 7.56 4.95
N ILE A 167 -8.14 6.23 4.82
CA ILE A 167 -7.08 5.55 4.07
C ILE A 167 -7.04 6.05 2.62
N LEU A 168 -8.20 6.13 1.95
CA LEU A 168 -8.28 6.72 0.62
C LEU A 168 -7.87 8.21 0.63
N GLY A 169 -8.23 8.95 1.68
CA GLY A 169 -7.80 10.33 1.90
C GLY A 169 -6.28 10.50 1.97
N ASN A 170 -5.57 9.53 2.54
CA ASN A 170 -4.11 9.53 2.63
C ASN A 170 -3.44 9.22 1.28
N VAL A 171 -4.04 8.33 0.48
CA VAL A 171 -3.48 7.93 -0.83
C VAL A 171 -3.78 8.95 -1.93
N TRP A 172 -4.99 9.49 -1.93
CA TRP A 172 -5.53 10.27 -3.04
C TRP A 172 -4.69 11.50 -3.46
N PRO A 173 -4.18 12.36 -2.55
CA PRO A 173 -3.43 13.54 -2.94
C PRO A 173 -2.17 13.21 -3.74
N THR A 174 -1.48 12.13 -3.40
CA THR A 174 -0.28 11.67 -4.11
C THR A 174 -0.65 10.97 -5.40
N LEU A 175 -1.63 10.05 -5.37
CA LEU A 175 -2.06 9.32 -6.56
C LEU A 175 -2.60 10.27 -7.63
N ARG A 176 -3.43 11.25 -7.27
CA ARG A 176 -4.00 12.23 -8.20
C ARG A 176 -2.93 13.07 -8.91
N LYS A 177 -1.78 13.32 -8.28
CA LYS A 177 -0.68 14.08 -8.90
C LYS A 177 0.00 13.30 -10.02
N ILE A 178 0.07 11.97 -9.90
CA ILE A 178 0.74 11.12 -10.90
C ILE A 178 -0.21 10.62 -11.99
N LEU A 179 -1.53 10.65 -11.74
CA LEU A 179 -2.56 10.31 -12.74
C LEU A 179 -2.75 11.39 -13.83
N LYS A 180 -2.17 12.59 -13.65
CA LYS A 180 -2.24 13.71 -14.61
C LYS A 180 -1.00 13.74 -15.49
#